data_AF-A0A7W0U090-F1
#
_entry.id   AF-A0A7W0U090-F1
#
_cell.length_a   1.000
_cell.length_b   1.000
_cell.length_c   1.000
_cell.angle_alpha   90.00
_cell.angle_beta   90.00
_cell.angle_gamma   90.00
#
_symmetry.space_group_name_H-M   'P 1'
#
loop_
_entity.id
_entity.type
_entity.pdbx_description
1 polymer ?
#
loop_
_entity_poly.entity_id
_entity_poly.type
_entity_poly.pdbx_seq_one_letter_code
_entity_poly.pdbx_strand_id
1 'polypeptide(L)'
;PGVILDLIERYVAAHTPPGATVSVTRFGGSARPFVIPRDNPFLETAAAVLHELGGKEPLYTREGGTLPIAEVFQRELGADMVFYAWGMPDCRAHAPNEFMRLEHYRAQADGYALLLTKLAEQAGANGMRG
;
A
#
# COMPACT_ATOMS: atom_id res chain seq x y z
N PRO A 1 -16.32 6.16 6.58
CA PRO A 1 -15.59 7.28 7.24
C PRO A 1 -16.49 8.18 8.11
N GLY A 2 -17.64 8.66 7.59
CA GLY A 2 -18.52 9.60 8.31
C GLY A 2 -18.95 9.12 9.71
N VAL A 3 -19.34 7.84 9.83
CA VAL A 3 -19.73 7.24 11.12
C VAL A 3 -18.62 7.35 12.17
N ILE A 4 -17.36 7.15 11.79
CA ILE A 4 -16.22 7.23 12.73
C ILE A 4 -16.00 8.68 13.19
N LEU A 5 -16.11 9.65 12.27
CA LEU A 5 -16.02 11.06 12.63
C LEU A 5 -17.14 11.49 13.59
N ASP A 6 -18.38 11.06 13.32
CA ASP A 6 -19.52 11.33 14.20
C ASP A 6 -19.31 10.74 15.60
N LEU A 7 -18.76 9.53 15.69
CA LEU A 7 -18.45 8.89 16.97
C LEU A 7 -17.36 9.64 17.75
N ILE A 8 -16.32 10.12 17.06
CA ILE A 8 -15.25 10.93 17.68
C ILE A 8 -15.82 12.24 18.21
N GLU A 9 -16.62 12.96 17.41
CA GLU A 9 -17.24 14.22 17.82
C GLU A 9 -18.13 14.05 19.05
N ARG A 10 -18.97 13.01 19.06
CA ARG A 10 -19.81 12.68 20.23
C ARG A 10 -18.98 12.36 21.47
N TYR A 11 -17.91 11.57 21.29
CA TYR A 11 -17.04 11.21 22.41
C TYR A 11 -16.36 12.44 23.02
N VAL A 12 -15.81 13.32 22.18
CA VAL A 12 -15.16 14.56 22.64
C VAL A 12 -16.16 15.46 23.36
N ALA A 13 -17.36 15.64 22.81
CA ALA A 13 -18.42 16.44 23.44
C ALA A 13 -18.83 15.87 24.81
N ALA A 14 -18.95 14.55 24.94
CA ALA A 14 -19.36 13.89 26.17
C ALA A 14 -18.29 13.90 27.28
N HIS A 15 -17.00 14.05 26.91
CA HIS A 15 -15.87 13.97 27.84
C HIS A 15 -15.09 15.29 27.98
N THR A 16 -15.67 16.42 27.56
CA THR A 16 -15.02 17.73 27.72
C THR A 16 -14.95 18.08 29.21
N PRO A 17 -13.74 18.28 29.78
CA PRO A 17 -13.60 18.52 31.21
C PRO A 17 -14.10 19.93 31.59
N PRO A 18 -14.60 20.10 32.83
CA PRO A 18 -14.95 21.43 33.33
C PRO A 18 -13.77 22.40 33.22
N GLY A 19 -14.03 23.60 32.69
CA GLY A 19 -13.01 24.65 32.53
C GLY A 19 -12.23 24.60 31.22
N ALA A 20 -12.50 23.64 30.32
CA ALA A 20 -11.94 23.62 28.97
C ALA A 20 -12.99 23.92 27.90
N THR A 21 -12.56 24.53 26.80
CA THR A 21 -13.35 24.66 25.57
C THR A 21 -12.67 23.83 24.48
N VAL A 22 -13.42 22.91 23.86
CA VAL A 22 -12.92 22.05 22.80
C VAL A 22 -13.73 22.27 21.53
N SER A 23 -13.05 22.37 20.40
CA SER A 23 -13.66 22.36 19.06
C SER A 23 -13.11 21.18 18.26
N VAL A 24 -13.97 20.56 17.46
CA VAL A 24 -13.59 19.51 16.52
C VAL A 24 -13.80 20.05 15.11
N THR A 25 -12.75 20.04 14.30
CA THR A 25 -12.80 20.44 12.90
C THR A 25 -12.56 19.21 12.03
N ARG A 26 -13.50 18.91 11.14
CA ARG A 26 -13.32 17.86 10.14
C ARG A 26 -12.30 18.31 9.10
N PHE A 27 -11.22 17.55 8.95
CA PHE A 27 -10.33 17.72 7.81
C PHE A 27 -10.99 17.13 6.55
N GLY A 28 -10.86 17.85 5.45
CA GLY A 28 -11.25 17.35 4.13
C GLY A 28 -10.31 16.23 3.70
N GLY A 29 -10.88 15.14 3.18
CA GLY A 29 -10.14 13.97 2.74
C GLY A 29 -10.55 12.71 3.49
N SER A 30 -10.74 11.62 2.74
CA SER A 30 -10.97 10.30 3.32
C SER A 30 -10.36 9.25 2.40
N ALA A 31 -9.67 8.29 2.99
CA ALA A 31 -9.26 7.08 2.30
C ALA A 31 -10.12 5.92 2.80
N ARG A 32 -10.60 5.08 1.88
CA ARG A 32 -11.16 3.79 2.26
C ARG A 32 -10.02 2.76 2.34
N PRO A 33 -10.15 1.75 3.22
CA PRO A 33 -9.19 0.66 3.25
C PRO A 33 -9.23 -0.11 1.92
N PHE A 34 -8.09 -0.68 1.56
CA PHE A 34 -7.91 -1.43 0.32
C PHE A 34 -7.28 -2.80 0.63
N VAL A 35 -7.70 -3.82 -0.11
CA VAL A 35 -7.14 -5.16 -0.05
C VAL A 35 -7.33 -5.84 -1.41
N ILE A 36 -6.38 -6.70 -1.78
CA ILE A 36 -6.45 -7.54 -2.97
C ILE A 36 -6.50 -9.02 -2.57
N PRO A 37 -7.05 -9.90 -3.43
CA PRO A 37 -7.01 -11.34 -3.22
C PRO A 37 -5.57 -11.85 -3.07
N ARG A 38 -5.39 -12.88 -2.25
CA ARG A 38 -4.06 -13.44 -1.94
C ARG A 38 -3.47 -14.21 -3.13
N ASP A 39 -4.36 -14.76 -3.94
CA ASP A 39 -4.16 -15.50 -5.20
C ASP A 39 -4.21 -14.57 -6.42
N ASN A 40 -4.05 -13.25 -6.24
CA ASN A 40 -3.95 -12.33 -7.37
C ASN A 40 -2.72 -12.69 -8.23
N PRO A 41 -2.87 -12.97 -9.53
CA PRO A 41 -1.77 -13.43 -10.37
C PRO A 41 -0.57 -12.47 -10.42
N PHE A 42 -0.81 -11.15 -10.39
CA PHE A 42 0.27 -10.16 -10.39
C PHE A 42 1.05 -10.18 -9.07
N LEU A 43 0.37 -10.46 -7.96
CA LEU A 43 0.97 -10.60 -6.64
C LEU A 43 1.83 -11.88 -6.55
N GLU A 44 1.42 -12.96 -7.23
CA GLU A 44 2.22 -14.18 -7.37
C GLU A 44 3.48 -13.96 -8.22
N THR A 45 3.35 -13.26 -9.36
CA THR A 45 4.52 -12.91 -10.19
C THR A 45 5.52 -12.05 -9.41
N ALA A 46 5.03 -11.05 -8.67
CA ALA A 46 5.88 -10.20 -7.82
C ALA A 46 6.61 -11.02 -6.76
N ALA A 47 5.94 -11.98 -6.12
CA ALA A 47 6.56 -12.87 -5.16
C ALA A 47 7.65 -13.75 -5.78
N ALA A 48 7.40 -14.30 -6.97
CA ALA A 48 8.38 -15.10 -7.70
C ALA A 48 9.64 -14.29 -8.04
N VAL A 49 9.49 -13.01 -8.43
CA VAL A 49 10.62 -12.10 -8.67
C VAL A 49 11.42 -11.83 -7.39
N LEU A 50 10.75 -11.56 -6.28
CA LEU A 50 11.43 -11.35 -4.99
C LEU A 50 12.19 -12.59 -4.54
N HIS A 51 11.61 -13.78 -4.73
CA HIS A 51 12.29 -15.04 -4.43
C HIS A 51 13.52 -15.23 -5.33
N GLU A 52 13.41 -14.95 -6.63
CA GLU A 52 14.53 -15.05 -7.58
C GLU A 52 15.70 -14.12 -7.22
N LEU A 53 15.40 -12.89 -6.81
CA LEU A 53 16.44 -11.91 -6.42
C LEU A 53 16.99 -12.11 -5.02
N GLY A 54 16.15 -12.53 -4.07
CA GLY A 54 16.46 -12.59 -2.65
C GLY A 54 16.80 -13.99 -2.11
N GLY A 55 16.54 -15.05 -2.89
CA GLY A 55 16.75 -16.45 -2.50
C GLY A 55 15.93 -16.91 -1.29
N LYS A 56 14.86 -16.17 -0.95
CA LYS A 56 13.99 -16.43 0.21
C LYS A 56 12.54 -16.23 -0.16
N GLU A 57 11.67 -17.02 0.45
CA GLU A 57 10.23 -16.86 0.29
C GLU A 57 9.76 -15.50 0.82
N PRO A 58 9.10 -14.67 -0.02
CA PRO A 58 8.62 -13.37 0.40
C PRO A 58 7.42 -13.48 1.34
N LEU A 59 7.31 -12.50 2.23
CA LEU A 59 6.15 -12.37 3.09
C LEU A 59 5.08 -11.51 2.42
N TYR A 60 3.84 -11.91 2.61
CA TYR A 60 2.69 -11.15 2.16
C TYR A 60 2.18 -10.34 3.33
N THR A 61 2.44 -9.04 3.29
CA THR A 61 2.15 -8.13 4.39
C THR A 61 0.93 -7.27 4.10
N ARG A 62 0.39 -6.68 5.16
CA ARG A 62 -0.52 -5.53 5.08
C ARG A 62 0.15 -4.40 5.82
N GLU A 63 0.04 -3.19 5.27
CA GLU A 63 0.69 -2.00 5.82
C GLU A 63 -0.33 -1.06 6.45
N GLY A 64 0.08 -0.34 7.50
CA GLY A 64 -0.73 0.69 8.15
C GLY A 64 -0.71 2.04 7.43
N GLY A 65 0.13 2.18 6.40
CA GLY A 65 0.20 3.38 5.56
C GLY A 65 -1.09 3.61 4.76
N THR A 66 -1.30 4.84 4.32
CA THR A 66 -2.49 5.21 3.53
C THR A 66 -2.08 5.66 2.13
N LEU A 67 -2.53 4.92 1.11
CA LEU A 67 -2.42 5.28 -0.30
C LEU A 67 -3.85 5.29 -0.90
N PRO A 68 -4.58 6.42 -0.82
CA PRO A 68 -6.01 6.48 -1.15
C PRO A 68 -6.32 6.04 -2.58
N ILE A 69 -5.36 6.21 -3.49
CA ILE A 69 -5.51 5.92 -4.91
C ILE A 69 -5.77 4.44 -5.20
N ALA A 70 -5.27 3.51 -4.37
CA ALA A 70 -5.45 2.08 -4.63
C ALA A 70 -6.91 1.63 -4.52
N GLU A 71 -7.61 2.15 -3.53
CA GLU A 71 -9.04 1.90 -3.41
C GLU A 71 -9.84 2.58 -4.53
N VAL A 72 -9.39 3.75 -4.99
CA VAL A 72 -10.02 4.46 -6.12
C VAL A 72 -9.87 3.65 -7.42
N PHE A 73 -8.69 3.11 -7.72
CA PHE A 73 -8.50 2.25 -8.90
C PHE A 73 -9.39 1.00 -8.85
N GLN A 74 -9.50 0.38 -7.68
CA GLN A 74 -10.35 -0.79 -7.51
C GLN A 74 -11.83 -0.46 -7.73
N ARG A 75 -12.32 0.64 -7.16
CA ARG A 75 -13.73 1.06 -7.30
C ARG A 75 -14.05 1.55 -8.71
N GLU A 76 -13.22 2.41 -9.29
CA GLU A 76 -13.53 3.10 -10.55
C GLU A 76 -13.18 2.28 -11.78
N LEU A 77 -12.11 1.47 -11.70
CA LEU A 77 -11.58 0.73 -12.85
C LEU A 77 -11.69 -0.80 -12.68
N GLY A 78 -12.10 -1.29 -11.51
CA GLY A 78 -12.08 -2.72 -11.22
C GLY A 78 -10.66 -3.30 -11.18
N ALA A 79 -9.65 -2.45 -11.01
CA ALA A 79 -8.24 -2.83 -11.10
C ALA A 79 -7.58 -2.90 -9.71
N ASP A 80 -6.96 -4.03 -9.42
CA ASP A 80 -6.16 -4.23 -8.22
C ASP A 80 -4.78 -3.58 -8.37
N MET A 81 -4.33 -2.86 -7.34
CA MET A 81 -2.96 -2.36 -7.23
C MET A 81 -2.09 -3.29 -6.38
N VAL A 82 -1.04 -3.84 -6.99
CA VAL A 82 0.03 -4.56 -6.28
C VAL A 82 1.13 -3.57 -5.90
N PHE A 83 1.47 -3.52 -4.61
CA PHE A 83 2.56 -2.68 -4.11
C PHE A 83 3.87 -3.47 -4.10
N TYR A 84 4.79 -3.09 -4.98
CA TYR A 84 6.12 -3.71 -5.13
C TYR A 84 7.21 -2.76 -4.60
N ALA A 85 7.39 -2.74 -3.28
CA ALA A 85 8.25 -1.77 -2.59
C ALA A 85 9.54 -2.40 -2.03
N TRP A 86 10.57 -1.56 -1.88
CA TRP A 86 11.93 -1.96 -1.46
C TRP A 86 12.41 -1.29 -0.15
N GLY A 87 11.55 -0.44 0.43
CA GLY A 87 11.77 0.15 1.74
C GLY A 87 11.64 -0.90 2.84
N MET A 88 12.48 -0.81 3.87
CA MET A 88 12.41 -1.66 5.05
C MET A 88 11.80 -0.90 6.23
N PRO A 89 11.26 -1.58 7.25
CA PRO A 89 10.66 -0.93 8.41
C PRO A 89 11.61 0.04 9.15
N ASP A 90 12.92 -0.21 9.07
CA ASP A 90 13.95 0.62 9.69
C ASP A 90 14.42 1.80 8.83
N CYS A 91 13.89 1.99 7.61
CA CYS A 91 14.24 3.10 6.72
C CYS A 91 13.77 4.49 7.21
N ARG A 92 12.98 4.53 8.29
CA ARG A 92 12.54 5.77 8.97
C ARG A 92 11.76 6.72 8.06
N ALA A 93 10.87 6.20 7.22
CA ALA A 93 10.00 7.02 6.40
C ALA A 93 9.29 8.08 7.25
N HIS A 94 9.37 9.35 6.84
CA HIS A 94 8.83 10.52 7.56
C HIS A 94 9.49 10.85 8.91
N ALA A 95 10.71 10.35 9.16
CA ALA A 95 11.46 10.64 10.37
C ALA A 95 12.91 11.10 10.05
N PRO A 96 13.60 11.78 10.99
CA PRO A 96 14.98 12.19 10.77
C PRO A 96 15.89 11.02 10.41
N ASN A 97 16.90 11.27 9.56
CA ASN A 97 17.80 10.25 9.01
C ASN A 97 17.06 9.14 8.26
N GLU A 98 15.99 9.49 7.54
CA GLU A 98 15.39 8.64 6.52
C GLU A 98 16.46 8.19 5.50
N PHE A 99 16.47 6.91 5.17
CA PHE A 99 17.48 6.34 4.28
C PHE A 99 16.95 5.17 3.44
N MET A 100 17.69 4.88 2.39
CA MET A 100 17.52 3.68 1.58
C MET A 100 18.86 2.93 1.51
N ARG A 101 18.82 1.60 1.54
CA ARG A 101 20.01 0.77 1.35
C ARG A 101 20.42 0.79 -0.12
N LEU A 102 21.70 1.01 -0.39
CA LEU A 102 22.19 1.03 -1.77
C LEU A 102 22.00 -0.31 -2.49
N GLU A 103 22.06 -1.43 -1.77
CA GLU A 103 21.76 -2.76 -2.31
C GLU A 103 20.31 -2.86 -2.81
N HIS A 104 19.33 -2.37 -2.04
CA HIS A 104 17.93 -2.36 -2.44
C HIS A 104 17.67 -1.35 -3.56
N TYR A 105 18.31 -0.18 -3.51
CA TYR A 105 18.22 0.83 -4.57
C TYR A 105 18.71 0.30 -5.93
N ARG A 106 19.70 -0.59 -5.94
CA ARG A 106 20.18 -1.25 -7.16
C ARG A 106 19.25 -2.39 -7.56
N ALA A 107 18.93 -3.28 -6.61
CA ALA A 107 18.09 -4.45 -6.86
C ALA A 107 16.68 -4.09 -7.34
N GLN A 108 16.13 -2.94 -6.95
CA GLN A 108 14.81 -2.52 -7.42
C GLN A 108 14.76 -2.34 -8.94
N ALA A 109 15.84 -1.85 -9.58
CA ALA A 109 15.84 -1.62 -11.03
C ALA A 109 15.71 -2.96 -11.77
N ASP A 110 16.53 -3.94 -11.38
CA ASP A 110 16.49 -5.30 -11.91
C ASP A 110 15.16 -5.97 -11.60
N GLY A 111 14.63 -5.77 -10.39
CA GLY A 111 13.34 -6.30 -9.97
C GLY A 111 12.16 -5.75 -10.75
N TYR A 112 12.12 -4.45 -11.04
CA TYR A 112 11.07 -3.87 -11.87
C TYR A 112 11.18 -4.34 -13.33
N ALA A 113 12.39 -4.41 -13.88
CA ALA A 113 12.61 -4.93 -15.24
C ALA A 113 12.13 -6.38 -15.35
N LEU A 114 12.55 -7.24 -14.42
CA LEU A 114 12.19 -8.65 -14.40
C LEU A 114 10.68 -8.87 -14.17
N LEU A 115 10.07 -8.08 -13.27
CA LEU A 115 8.62 -8.11 -13.05
C LEU A 115 7.85 -7.78 -14.33
N LEU A 116 8.22 -6.69 -15.01
CA LEU A 116 7.55 -6.30 -16.26
C LEU A 116 7.74 -7.35 -17.37
N THR A 117 8.93 -7.95 -17.48
CA THR A 117 9.19 -9.04 -18.44
C THR A 117 8.28 -10.24 -18.17
N LYS A 118 8.23 -10.75 -16.93
CA LYS A 118 7.40 -11.91 -16.59
C LYS A 118 5.91 -11.62 -16.77
N LEU A 119 5.46 -10.40 -16.45
CA LEU A 119 4.08 -10.00 -16.68
C LEU A 119 3.73 -9.94 -18.18
N ALA A 120 4.64 -9.46 -19.02
CA ALA A 120 4.44 -9.46 -20.46
C ALA A 120 4.36 -10.88 -21.04
N GLU A 121 5.22 -11.80 -20.58
CA GLU A 121 5.18 -13.22 -20.96
C GLU A 121 3.84 -13.87 -20.55
N GLN A 122 3.39 -13.60 -19.32
CA GLN A 122 2.11 -14.10 -18.80
C GLN A 122 0.91 -13.54 -19.57
N ALA A 123 0.92 -12.25 -19.91
CA ALA A 123 -0.13 -11.64 -20.74
C ALA A 123 -0.16 -12.25 -22.15
N GLY A 124 1.01 -12.50 -22.75
CA GLY A 124 1.15 -13.17 -24.04
C GLY A 124 0.63 -14.62 -24.02
N ALA A 125 0.91 -15.37 -22.94
CA ALA A 125 0.42 -16.73 -22.74
C ALA A 125 -1.11 -16.80 -22.55
N ASN A 126 -1.69 -15.78 -21.91
CA ASN A 126 -3.13 -15.71 -21.62
C ASN A 126 -3.97 -15.10 -22.76
N GLY A 127 -3.36 -14.75 -23.90
CA GLY A 127 -4.07 -14.16 -25.03
C GLY A 127 -4.65 -12.77 -24.76
N MET A 128 -4.24 -12.11 -23.66
CA MET A 128 -4.64 -10.74 -23.34
C MET A 128 -3.82 -9.78 -24.20
N ARG A 129 -4.27 -9.54 -25.43
CA ARG A 129 -3.81 -8.39 -26.22
C ARG A 129 -4.65 -7.19 -25.78
N GLY A 130 -3.97 -6.13 -25.34
CA GLY A 130 -4.60 -4.87 -24.92
C GLY A 130 -5.40 -4.18 -26.02
#